data_AF-A0AAU5M9C9-F1
#
_entry.id   AF-A0AAU5M9C9-F1
#
_cell.length_a   1.000
_cell.length_b   1.000
_cell.length_c   1.000
_cell.angle_alpha   90.00
_cell.angle_beta   90.00
_cell.angle_gamma   90.00
#
_symmetry.space_group_name_H-M   'P 1'
#
loop_
_entity.id
_entity.type
_entity.pdbx_description
1 polymer ?
#
loop_
_entity_poly.entity_id
_entity_poly.type
_entity_poly.pdbx_seq_one_letter_code
_entity_poly.pdbx_strand_id
1 'polypeptide(L)'
;MSASGEAAVTHLLPSDTRSACTQLPSWVELDLDDDDDLPNLAFQHAQVRPTRFPDPQYPAQLHIDYRFPDGAPAAIERAERLGAIHMPPNTSTSQCYADPSGHPFCL
;
A
#
# COMPACT_ATOMS: atom_id res chain seq x y z
N MET A 1 27.17 8.95 -15.55
CA MET A 1 25.91 9.70 -15.72
C MET A 1 24.79 8.69 -15.68
N SER A 2 24.05 8.60 -14.57
CA SER A 2 22.71 8.02 -14.57
C SER A 2 22.03 8.50 -13.29
N ALA A 3 21.02 9.35 -13.47
CA ALA A 3 20.22 9.89 -12.40
C ALA A 3 19.24 8.81 -11.93
N SER A 4 19.29 8.46 -10.64
CA SER A 4 18.25 7.65 -10.01
C SER A 4 17.01 8.51 -9.84
N GLY A 5 15.92 8.11 -10.49
CA GLY A 5 14.61 8.72 -10.35
C GLY A 5 14.01 8.37 -9.00
N GLU A 6 14.05 9.32 -8.08
CA GLU A 6 13.37 9.31 -6.78
C GLU A 6 12.08 10.12 -6.90
N ALA A 7 10.93 9.43 -6.91
CA ALA A 7 9.58 9.97 -6.72
C ALA A 7 8.62 8.75 -6.79
N ALA A 8 7.61 8.54 -5.96
CA ALA A 8 7.00 9.37 -4.95
C ALA A 8 6.18 8.48 -4.01
N VAL A 9 6.34 8.62 -2.69
CA VAL A 9 5.28 8.39 -1.70
C VAL A 9 5.50 9.44 -0.62
N THR A 10 5.06 10.68 -0.88
CA THR A 10 5.16 11.78 0.09
C THR A 10 3.88 12.63 0.07
N HIS A 11 2.73 11.98 -0.01
CA HIS A 11 1.46 12.71 0.07
C HIS A 11 0.45 12.00 0.96
N LEU A 12 0.84 11.82 2.23
CA LEU A 12 -0.13 11.59 3.30
C LEU A 12 0.32 12.15 4.66
N LEU A 13 1.23 13.13 4.68
CA LEU A 13 1.65 13.79 5.92
C LEU A 13 1.55 15.32 5.75
N PRO A 14 1.10 16.05 6.80
CA PRO A 14 0.99 17.51 6.76
C PRO A 14 2.33 18.20 6.48
N SER A 15 2.26 19.39 5.86
CA SER A 15 3.35 20.11 5.20
C SER A 15 4.58 20.49 6.05
N ASP A 16 4.57 20.26 7.36
CA ASP A 16 5.64 20.71 8.28
C ASP A 16 6.81 19.73 8.46
N THR A 17 6.83 18.59 7.75
CA THR A 17 7.90 17.56 7.90
C THR A 17 8.90 17.51 6.74
N ARG A 18 9.03 18.57 5.93
CA ARG A 18 9.93 18.61 4.75
C ARG A 18 11.44 18.70 5.06
N SER A 19 11.90 18.30 6.24
CA SER A 19 13.34 18.27 6.54
C SER A 19 13.68 17.15 7.53
N ALA A 20 13.83 15.92 7.01
CA ALA A 20 14.74 14.86 7.48
C ALA A 20 14.36 13.47 6.89
N CYS A 21 14.38 13.30 5.57
CA CYS A 21 14.30 11.96 4.97
C CYS A 21 15.67 11.26 5.06
N THR A 22 16.06 10.83 6.25
CA THR A 22 17.14 9.84 6.42
C THR A 22 16.88 8.86 7.56
N GLN A 23 15.80 9.06 8.32
CA GLN A 23 15.34 8.12 9.34
C GLN A 23 13.82 7.99 9.20
N LEU A 24 13.38 7.17 8.25
CA LEU A 24 12.00 6.68 8.30
C LEU A 24 11.81 6.01 9.67
N PRO A 25 10.66 6.20 10.34
CA PRO A 25 10.41 5.49 11.58
C PRO A 25 10.52 3.99 11.30
N SER A 26 11.13 3.24 12.20
CA SER A 26 11.24 1.78 12.07
C SER A 26 9.87 1.09 12.04
N TRP A 27 8.82 1.80 12.47
CA TRP A 27 7.45 1.34 12.63
C TRP A 27 6.45 2.46 12.30
N VAL A 28 5.45 2.17 11.47
CA VAL A 28 4.30 3.03 11.19
C VAL A 28 3.04 2.23 11.44
N GLU A 29 2.08 2.78 12.17
CA GLU A 29 0.83 2.11 12.49
C GLU A 29 -0.35 2.89 11.90
N LEU A 30 -1.24 2.16 11.24
CA LEU A 30 -2.57 2.61 10.89
C LEU A 30 -3.50 2.14 11.98
N ASP A 31 -4.01 3.10 12.74
CA ASP A 31 -5.12 2.90 13.65
C ASP A 31 -6.39 2.75 12.81
N LEU A 32 -7.01 1.57 12.87
CA LEU A 32 -8.15 1.21 12.02
C LEU A 32 -9.49 1.36 12.74
N ASP A 33 -9.48 1.59 14.06
CA ASP A 33 -10.69 1.77 14.84
C ASP A 33 -10.44 2.57 16.10
N ASP A 34 -11.18 3.68 16.24
CA ASP A 34 -11.14 4.53 17.43
C ASP A 34 -11.69 3.81 18.68
N ASP A 35 -12.48 2.73 18.50
CA ASP A 35 -13.16 1.98 19.56
C ASP A 35 -12.55 0.57 19.82
N ASP A 36 -11.34 0.27 19.30
CA ASP A 36 -10.58 -0.99 19.50
C ASP A 36 -11.24 -2.30 18.99
N ASP A 37 -12.31 -2.26 18.19
CA ASP A 37 -12.96 -3.47 17.63
C ASP A 37 -12.24 -4.01 16.38
N LEU A 38 -11.37 -3.22 15.73
CA LEU A 38 -10.50 -3.67 14.64
C LEU A 38 -9.01 -3.69 15.04
N PRO A 39 -8.24 -4.67 14.55
CA PRO A 39 -6.81 -4.68 14.79
C PRO A 39 -6.09 -3.56 14.04
N ASN A 40 -5.12 -2.92 14.69
CA ASN A 40 -4.22 -1.97 14.03
C ASN A 40 -3.36 -2.67 12.97
N LEU A 41 -3.07 -1.95 11.89
CA LEU A 41 -2.20 -2.44 10.82
C LEU A 41 -0.87 -1.69 10.85
N ALA A 42 0.21 -2.41 11.10
CA ALA A 42 1.53 -1.80 11.19
C ALA A 42 2.49 -2.22 10.08
N PHE A 43 3.40 -1.32 9.76
CA PHE A 43 4.42 -1.43 8.72
C PHE A 43 5.77 -1.17 9.35
N GLN A 44 6.76 -1.96 8.96
CA GLN A 44 8.15 -1.73 9.31
C GLN A 44 9.02 -1.84 8.06
N HIS A 45 10.07 -1.04 8.02
CA HIS A 45 11.04 -1.14 6.93
C HIS A 45 11.76 -2.49 6.98
N ALA A 46 11.73 -3.25 5.88
CA ALA A 46 12.36 -4.55 5.80
C ALA A 46 13.10 -4.73 4.47
N GLN A 47 14.30 -5.31 4.52
CA GLN A 47 15.07 -5.69 3.33
C GLN A 47 14.75 -7.14 2.95
N VAL A 48 13.57 -7.34 2.36
CA VAL A 48 13.09 -8.65 1.92
C VAL A 48 12.85 -8.68 0.42
N ARG A 49 12.71 -9.88 -0.16
CA ARG A 49 12.30 -10.02 -1.56
C ARG A 49 10.88 -9.48 -1.71
N PRO A 50 10.62 -8.56 -2.66
CA PRO A 50 9.27 -8.04 -2.91
C PRO A 50 8.32 -9.16 -3.30
N THR A 51 7.05 -9.01 -2.91
CA THR A 51 5.98 -9.92 -3.33
C THR A 51 5.66 -9.69 -4.80
N ARG A 52 5.32 -10.75 -5.53
CA ARG A 52 4.89 -10.68 -6.94
C ARG A 52 3.70 -11.59 -7.17
N PHE A 53 2.65 -11.40 -6.37
CA PHE A 53 1.43 -12.18 -6.51
C PHE A 53 0.91 -12.11 -7.97
N PRO A 54 0.43 -13.22 -8.58
CA PRO A 54 0.22 -14.56 -8.00
C PRO A 54 1.40 -15.55 -8.18
N ASP A 55 2.62 -15.09 -8.47
CA ASP A 55 3.77 -15.97 -8.65
C ASP A 55 4.10 -16.74 -7.34
N PRO A 56 4.02 -18.08 -7.32
CA PRO A 56 4.28 -18.87 -6.12
C PRO A 56 5.74 -18.79 -5.64
N GLN A 57 6.68 -18.36 -6.50
CA GLN A 57 8.07 -18.12 -6.10
C GLN A 57 8.26 -16.82 -5.31
N TYR A 58 7.27 -15.91 -5.37
CA TYR A 58 7.23 -14.63 -4.68
C TYR A 58 5.87 -14.43 -3.99
N PRO A 59 5.54 -15.30 -3.01
CA PRO A 59 4.20 -15.39 -2.43
C PRO A 59 3.78 -14.08 -1.76
N ALA A 60 2.47 -13.83 -1.73
CA ALA A 60 1.90 -12.74 -0.94
C ALA A 60 2.22 -12.95 0.55
N GLN A 61 2.53 -11.85 1.25
CA GLN A 61 2.73 -11.85 2.71
C GLN A 61 1.42 -11.53 3.44
N LEU A 62 0.64 -10.60 2.87
CA LEU A 62 -0.65 -10.15 3.36
C LEU A 62 -1.52 -9.82 2.14
N HIS A 63 -2.82 -10.04 2.27
CA HIS A 63 -3.83 -9.52 1.33
C HIS A 63 -4.87 -8.76 2.14
N ILE A 64 -5.11 -7.49 1.79
CA ILE A 64 -6.10 -6.64 2.46
C ILE A 64 -7.30 -6.44 1.54
N ASP A 65 -8.50 -6.70 2.05
CA ASP A 65 -9.76 -6.42 1.34
C ASP A 65 -10.43 -5.21 1.99
N TYR A 66 -10.38 -4.06 1.32
CA TYR A 66 -11.13 -2.87 1.74
C TYR A 66 -12.57 -2.97 1.27
N ARG A 67 -13.52 -2.60 2.13
CA ARG A 67 -14.94 -2.54 1.79
C ARG A 67 -15.44 -1.13 1.93
N PHE A 68 -16.09 -0.64 0.89
CA PHE A 68 -16.68 0.68 0.86
C PHE A 68 -18.20 0.56 0.75
N PRO A 69 -18.98 1.14 1.68
CA PRO A 69 -20.44 1.04 1.67
C PRO A 69 -21.09 1.44 0.34
N ASP A 70 -20.54 2.48 -0.31
CA ASP A 70 -21.03 3.02 -1.58
C ASP A 70 -20.26 2.50 -2.82
N GLY A 71 -19.47 1.45 -2.64
CA GLY A 71 -18.56 0.92 -3.64
C GLY A 71 -17.23 1.70 -3.76
N ALA A 72 -16.35 1.21 -4.63
CA ALA A 72 -14.95 1.62 -4.69
C ALA A 72 -14.52 2.76 -5.66
N PRO A 73 -15.35 3.47 -6.46
CA PRO A 73 -14.83 4.40 -7.47
C PRO A 73 -13.87 5.48 -6.94
N ALA A 74 -14.20 6.11 -5.81
CA ALA A 74 -13.35 7.13 -5.19
C ALA A 74 -12.07 6.53 -4.58
N ALA A 75 -12.17 5.28 -4.08
CA ALA A 75 -11.03 4.55 -3.53
C ALA A 75 -10.07 4.13 -4.64
N ILE A 76 -10.57 3.66 -5.78
CA ILE A 76 -9.79 3.33 -6.98
C ILE A 76 -9.00 4.55 -7.44
N GLU A 77 -9.68 5.67 -7.68
CA GLU A 77 -9.01 6.91 -8.14
C GLU A 77 -7.93 7.37 -7.15
N ARG A 78 -8.19 7.23 -5.84
CA ARG A 78 -7.22 7.55 -4.80
C ARG A 78 -6.02 6.60 -4.82
N ALA A 79 -6.26 5.30 -4.92
CA ALA A 79 -5.21 4.29 -4.92
C ALA A 79 -4.27 4.49 -6.12
N GLU A 80 -4.81 4.70 -7.31
CA GLU A 80 -4.03 4.96 -8.52
C GLU A 80 -3.16 6.22 -8.39
N ARG A 81 -3.73 7.33 -7.86
CA ARG A 81 -2.96 8.56 -7.61
C ARG A 81 -1.82 8.37 -6.61
N LEU A 82 -1.96 7.43 -5.68
CA LEU A 82 -0.94 7.10 -4.67
C LEU A 82 0.08 6.06 -5.16
N GLY A 83 -0.04 5.58 -6.40
CA GLY A 83 0.91 4.65 -7.00
C GLY A 83 0.54 3.17 -6.87
N ALA A 84 -0.74 2.85 -6.64
CA ALA A 84 -1.22 1.48 -6.72
C ALA A 84 -0.96 0.89 -8.12
N ILE A 85 -0.52 -0.36 -8.16
CA ILE A 85 -0.14 -1.08 -9.37
C ILE A 85 -1.31 -2.00 -9.73
N HIS A 86 -1.90 -1.80 -10.91
CA HIS A 86 -2.96 -2.67 -11.43
C HIS A 86 -2.48 -4.11 -11.54
N MET A 87 -3.27 -5.05 -11.02
CA MET A 87 -3.02 -6.47 -11.21
C MET A 87 -3.91 -7.03 -12.33
N PRO A 88 -3.45 -8.05 -13.06
CA PRO A 88 -4.32 -8.76 -14.00
C PRO A 88 -5.57 -9.26 -13.25
N PRO A 89 -6.76 -9.20 -13.87
CA PRO A 89 -7.96 -9.71 -13.23
C PRO A 89 -7.75 -11.17 -12.83
N ASN A 90 -7.88 -11.45 -11.53
CA ASN A 90 -8.03 -12.82 -11.05
C ASN A 90 -9.50 -13.24 -11.24
N THR A 91 -9.82 -14.50 -11.00
CA THR A 91 -11.17 -15.04 -11.20
C THR A 91 -12.24 -14.44 -10.27
N SER A 92 -11.92 -13.43 -9.46
CA SER A 92 -12.87 -12.71 -8.59
C SER A 92 -13.39 -11.43 -9.26
N THR A 93 -14.55 -10.97 -8.83
CA THR A 93 -15.22 -9.78 -9.35
C THR A 93 -14.60 -8.46 -8.87
N SER A 94 -13.65 -8.49 -7.94
CA SER A 94 -13.04 -7.30 -7.34
C SER A 94 -11.77 -6.87 -8.07
N GLN A 95 -11.58 -5.56 -8.24
CA GLN A 95 -10.41 -5.02 -8.91
C GLN A 95 -9.21 -5.10 -7.95
N CYS A 96 -8.22 -5.91 -8.31
CA CYS A 96 -7.04 -6.16 -7.48
C CYS A 96 -5.90 -5.22 -7.85
N TYR A 97 -5.24 -4.70 -6.83
CA TYR A 97 -4.07 -3.85 -6.95
C TYR A 97 -2.93 -4.40 -6.08
N ALA A 98 -1.71 -3.98 -6.38
CA ALA A 98 -0.57 -4.13 -5.49
C ALA A 98 -0.13 -2.75 -5.00
N ASP A 99 0.30 -2.65 -3.75
CA ASP A 99 1.00 -1.46 -3.27
C ASP A 99 2.40 -1.34 -3.95
N PRO A 100 3.13 -0.23 -3.75
CA PRO A 100 4.47 -0.07 -4.33
C PRO A 100 5.50 -1.12 -3.89
N SER A 101 5.26 -1.84 -2.79
CA SER A 101 6.09 -2.95 -2.31
C SER A 101 5.66 -4.32 -2.88
N GLY A 102 4.53 -4.36 -3.59
CA GLY A 102 3.97 -5.55 -4.24
C GLY A 102 2.86 -6.25 -3.44
N HIS A 103 2.41 -5.72 -2.30
CA HIS A 103 1.42 -6.40 -1.46
C HIS A 103 0.02 -6.30 -2.09
N PRO A 104 -0.67 -7.43 -2.33
CA PRO A 104 -1.98 -7.40 -2.98
C PRO A 104 -3.06 -6.80 -2.05
N PHE A 105 -4.00 -6.06 -2.63
CA PHE A 105 -5.22 -5.59 -1.99
C PHE A 105 -6.40 -5.51 -2.97
N CYS A 106 -7.62 -5.67 -2.45
CA CYS A 106 -8.86 -5.42 -3.20
C CYS A 106 -9.54 -4.15 -2.70
N LEU A 107 -10.24 -3.49 -3.62
CA LEU A 107 -11.15 -2.38 -3.34
C LEU A 107 -12.58 -2.76 -3.73
#